data_AF-A0A1G2F4W9-F1
#
_entry.id   AF-A0A1G2F4W9-F1
#
_cell.length_a   1.000
_cell.length_b   1.000
_cell.length_c   1.000
_cell.angle_alpha   90.00
_cell.angle_beta   90.00
_cell.angle_gamma   90.00
#
_symmetry.space_group_name_H-M   'P 1'
#
loop_
_entity.id
_entity.type
_entity.pdbx_description
1 polymer ?
#
loop_
_entity_poly.entity_id
_entity_poly.type
_entity_poly.pdbx_seq_one_letter_code
_entity_poly.pdbx_strand_id
1 'polypeptide(L)'
;MKIGIDARFFGAEDRGIGRYTENLIRNLEKIDLQNQYFIFLKKQRWDNYNPESKNFQKVKFTLNFKKYELDLMHFTHYKIPFYNDKFILTVHDLIWQKFPIFWFVKRLIYKIFFNLAIKKSEKIIAVSNYVKEDILRNYKINPEKIVVIYEGVS
;
A
#
# COMPACT_ATOMS: atom_id res chain seq x y z
N MET A 1 -0.49 2.56 -18.36
CA MET A 1 -1.58 2.14 -17.47
C MET A 1 -1.99 3.29 -16.55
N LYS A 2 -3.21 3.29 -16.03
CA LYS A 2 -3.68 4.14 -14.93
C LYS A 2 -3.47 3.42 -13.60
N ILE A 3 -2.55 3.91 -12.78
CA ILE A 3 -2.13 3.28 -11.52
C ILE A 3 -2.55 4.18 -10.35
N GLY A 4 -3.31 3.64 -9.40
CA GLY A 4 -3.60 4.32 -8.14
C GLY A 4 -2.59 3.94 -7.06
N ILE A 5 -2.18 4.89 -6.22
CA ILE A 5 -1.37 4.63 -5.03
C ILE A 5 -2.11 5.14 -3.79
N ASP A 6 -2.28 4.26 -2.80
CA ASP A 6 -2.83 4.64 -1.49
C ASP A 6 -1.77 5.39 -0.68
N ALA A 7 -1.86 6.72 -0.70
CA ALA A 7 -0.94 7.61 -0.03
C ALA A 7 -1.55 8.21 1.26
N ARG A 8 -2.48 7.50 1.92
CA ARG A 8 -3.13 8.00 3.15
C ARG A 8 -2.17 8.34 4.30
N PHE A 9 -0.99 7.73 4.30
CA PHE A 9 0.08 7.95 5.29
C PHE A 9 1.26 8.73 4.70
N PHE A 10 1.10 9.43 3.57
CA PHE A 10 2.19 10.15 2.92
C PHE A 10 2.91 11.12 3.88
N GLY A 11 4.24 11.06 3.89
CA GLY A 11 5.10 11.96 4.65
C GLY A 11 5.68 11.36 5.93
N ALA A 12 6.77 11.95 6.42
CA ALA A 12 7.52 11.47 7.58
C ALA A 12 6.72 11.45 8.90
N GLU A 13 5.61 12.19 8.98
CA GLU A 13 4.73 12.21 10.15
C GLU A 13 4.14 10.83 10.49
N ASP A 14 3.94 9.98 9.48
CA ASP A 14 3.47 8.60 9.66
C ASP A 14 4.65 7.58 9.72
N ARG A 15 5.82 8.07 10.13
CA ARG A 15 7.04 7.28 10.40
C ARG A 15 7.48 6.44 9.18
N GLY A 16 7.81 5.16 9.40
CA GLY A 16 8.39 4.28 8.38
C GLY A 16 7.51 4.13 7.14
N ILE A 17 6.23 3.79 7.32
CA ILE A 17 5.27 3.60 6.20
C ILE A 17 5.12 4.88 5.38
N GLY A 18 5.07 6.03 6.06
CA GLY A 18 4.91 7.31 5.40
C GLY A 18 6.15 7.73 4.62
N ARG A 19 7.35 7.55 5.20
CA ARG A 19 8.62 7.77 4.52
C ARG A 19 8.80 6.84 3.33
N TYR A 20 8.44 5.56 3.47
CA TYR A 20 8.45 4.60 2.35
C TYR A 20 7.54 5.08 1.21
N THR A 21 6.29 5.43 1.53
CA THR A 21 5.30 5.84 0.53
C THR A 21 5.72 7.12 -0.17
N GLU A 22 6.26 8.09 0.57
CA GLU A 22 6.80 9.33 0.01
C GLU A 22 7.97 9.05 -0.96
N ASN A 23 8.97 8.28 -0.51
CA ASN A 23 10.14 7.97 -1.34
C ASN A 23 9.77 7.12 -2.55
N LEU A 24 8.82 6.19 -2.42
CA LEU A 24 8.31 5.41 -3.54
C LEU A 24 7.72 6.34 -4.62
N ILE A 25 6.82 7.24 -4.24
CA ILE A 25 6.15 8.15 -5.17
C ILE A 25 7.17 9.09 -5.83
N ARG A 26 8.03 9.75 -5.04
CA ARG A 26 9.02 10.71 -5.55
C ARG A 26 10.02 10.08 -6.51
N ASN A 27 10.40 8.81 -6.29
CA ASN A 27 11.34 8.14 -7.20
C ASN A 27 10.64 7.55 -8.41
N LEU A 28 9.40 7.03 -8.28
CA LEU A 28 8.59 6.65 -9.45
C LEU A 28 8.38 7.84 -10.39
N GLU A 29 8.13 9.02 -9.83
CA GLU A 29 7.94 10.26 -10.59
C GLU A 29 9.17 10.67 -11.41
N LYS A 30 10.36 10.24 -11.01
CA LYS A 30 11.63 10.48 -11.75
C LYS A 30 11.89 9.46 -12.85
N ILE A 31 11.43 8.22 -12.68
CA ILE A 31 11.84 7.09 -13.54
C ILE A 31 10.74 6.57 -14.47
N ASP A 32 9.47 6.72 -14.10
CA ASP A 32 8.35 6.24 -14.91
C ASP A 32 7.66 7.39 -15.64
N LEU A 33 7.87 7.43 -16.95
CA LEU A 33 7.28 8.40 -17.87
C LEU A 33 6.15 7.82 -18.73
N GLN A 34 5.82 6.53 -18.58
CA GLN A 34 4.87 5.82 -19.44
C GLN A 34 3.50 5.66 -18.77
N ASN A 35 3.46 5.49 -17.45
CA ASN A 35 2.22 5.26 -16.71
C ASN A 35 1.62 6.56 -16.17
N GLN A 36 0.30 6.57 -15.96
CA GLN A 36 -0.42 7.64 -15.29
C GLN A 36 -0.70 7.27 -13.84
N TYR A 37 -0.36 8.15 -12.91
CA TYR A 37 -0.44 7.88 -11.48
C TYR A 37 -1.48 8.76 -10.78
N PHE A 38 -2.34 8.14 -9.97
CA PHE A 38 -3.36 8.77 -9.14
C PHE A 38 -2.98 8.58 -7.67
N ILE A 39 -2.52 9.65 -7.01
CA ILE A 39 -2.00 9.61 -5.65
C ILE A 39 -3.10 9.97 -4.66
N PHE A 40 -3.65 8.97 -3.96
CA PHE A 40 -4.78 9.14 -3.06
C PHE A 40 -4.34 9.61 -1.67
N LEU A 41 -4.56 10.89 -1.38
CA LEU A 41 -4.10 11.56 -0.15
C LEU A 41 -5.25 11.90 0.79
N LYS A 42 -5.01 11.84 2.10
CA LYS A 42 -5.90 12.46 3.07
C LYS A 42 -5.81 13.99 2.98
N LYS A 43 -6.86 14.68 3.43
CA LYS A 43 -6.87 16.15 3.52
C LYS A 43 -5.64 16.69 4.27
N GLN A 44 -5.25 16.03 5.37
CA GLN A 44 -4.10 16.43 6.19
C GLN A 44 -2.75 16.27 5.48
N ARG A 45 -2.67 15.50 4.39
CA ARG A 45 -1.44 15.24 3.62
C ARG A 45 -1.44 15.93 2.27
N TRP A 46 -2.51 16.65 1.93
CA TRP A 46 -2.72 17.21 0.60
C TRP A 46 -1.66 18.22 0.18
N ASP A 47 -1.20 19.03 1.14
CA ASP A 47 -0.20 20.09 0.90
C ASP A 47 1.24 19.55 1.00
N ASN A 48 1.43 18.36 1.57
CA ASN A 48 2.74 17.71 1.70
C ASN A 48 3.23 17.13 0.36
N TYR A 49 2.34 16.97 -0.62
CA TYR A 49 2.66 16.45 -1.94
C TYR A 49 2.22 17.40 -3.05
N ASN A 50 3.20 17.80 -3.87
CA ASN A 50 2.97 18.49 -5.11
C ASN A 50 3.66 17.70 -6.23
N PRO A 51 2.91 17.13 -7.19
CA PRO A 51 3.49 16.48 -8.34
C PRO A 51 4.44 17.43 -9.10
N GLU A 52 5.61 16.92 -9.44
CA GLU A 52 6.61 17.56 -10.30
C GLU A 52 6.46 17.11 -11.76
N SER A 53 5.89 15.93 -12.00
CA SER A 53 5.67 15.35 -13.32
C SER A 53 4.21 15.40 -13.76
N LYS A 54 3.99 15.57 -15.06
CA LYS A 54 2.65 15.69 -15.68
C LYS A 54 1.83 14.40 -15.60
N ASN A 55 2.48 13.25 -15.46
CA ASN A 55 1.80 11.95 -15.36
C ASN A 55 1.36 11.60 -13.93
N PHE A 56 1.64 12.45 -12.94
CA PHE A 56 1.21 12.27 -11.56
C PHE A 56 0.12 13.29 -11.19
N GLN A 57 -0.99 12.79 -10.64
CA GLN A 57 -2.08 13.64 -10.16
C GLN A 57 -2.43 13.30 -8.71
N LYS A 58 -2.56 14.33 -7.88
CA LYS A 58 -3.06 14.17 -6.51
C LYS A 58 -4.58 14.09 -6.49
N VAL A 59 -5.09 13.14 -5.71
CA VAL A 59 -6.52 12.82 -5.59
C VAL A 59 -6.89 12.79 -4.11
N LYS A 60 -7.99 13.45 -3.72
CA LYS A 60 -8.49 13.33 -2.36
C LYS A 60 -8.97 11.91 -2.13
N PHE A 61 -8.51 11.28 -1.05
CA PHE A 61 -8.85 9.90 -0.74
C PHE A 61 -10.36 9.70 -0.73
N THR A 62 -10.81 8.67 -1.44
CA THR A 62 -12.21 8.28 -1.59
C THR A 62 -12.29 6.76 -1.68
N LEU A 63 -13.45 6.21 -1.33
CA LEU A 63 -13.74 4.79 -1.56
C LEU A 63 -14.32 4.53 -2.96
N ASN A 64 -14.71 5.59 -3.68
CA ASN A 64 -15.22 5.49 -5.04
C ASN A 64 -14.07 5.50 -6.06
N PHE A 65 -13.26 4.44 -6.05
CA PHE A 65 -12.12 4.29 -6.95
C PHE A 65 -12.53 4.08 -8.42
N LYS A 66 -13.73 3.53 -8.67
CA LYS A 66 -14.25 3.26 -10.02
C LYS A 66 -14.28 4.51 -10.90
N LYS A 67 -14.45 5.70 -10.32
CA LYS A 67 -14.41 6.99 -11.03
C LYS A 67 -13.11 7.21 -11.80
N TYR A 68 -12.00 6.62 -11.36
CA TYR A 68 -10.68 6.87 -11.94
C TYR A 68 -10.27 5.82 -12.97
N GLU A 69 -11.09 4.77 -13.17
CA GLU A 69 -10.85 3.70 -14.14
C GLU A 69 -9.42 3.13 -14.04
N LEU A 70 -8.99 2.81 -12.82
CA LEU A 70 -7.63 2.35 -12.56
C LEU A 70 -7.43 0.94 -13.12
N ASP A 71 -6.32 0.73 -13.83
CA ASP A 71 -5.88 -0.59 -14.26
C ASP A 71 -5.29 -1.39 -13.08
N LEU A 72 -4.68 -0.68 -12.11
CA LEU A 72 -4.04 -1.26 -10.93
C LEU A 72 -4.07 -0.29 -9.75
N MET A 73 -4.35 -0.80 -8.55
CA MET A 73 -4.18 -0.06 -7.29
C MET A 73 -3.00 -0.61 -6.49
N HIS A 74 -2.21 0.25 -5.86
CA HIS A 74 -1.14 -0.13 -4.94
C HIS A 74 -1.47 0.35 -3.54
N PHE A 75 -1.78 -0.60 -2.65
CA PHE A 75 -1.92 -0.32 -1.22
C PHE A 75 -0.57 -0.49 -0.52
N THR A 76 -0.05 0.58 0.09
CA THR A 76 1.26 0.57 0.76
C THR A 76 1.16 0.19 2.25
N HIS A 77 0.00 -0.27 2.72
CA HIS A 77 -0.19 -0.57 4.14
C HIS A 77 -1.37 -1.53 4.40
N TYR A 78 -1.43 -2.11 5.60
CA TYR A 78 -2.38 -3.18 5.94
C TYR A 78 -3.87 -2.74 6.06
N LYS A 79 -4.16 -1.44 6.29
CA LYS A 79 -5.54 -0.91 6.43
C LYS A 79 -6.26 -0.74 5.09
N ILE A 80 -6.44 -1.81 4.34
CA ILE A 80 -6.97 -1.79 2.98
C ILE A 80 -8.50 -1.66 3.02
N PRO A 81 -9.11 -0.71 2.27
CA PRO A 81 -10.56 -0.66 2.15
C PRO A 81 -11.07 -1.88 1.37
N PHE A 82 -12.39 -2.10 1.37
CA PHE A 82 -12.95 -3.08 0.45
C PHE A 82 -12.72 -2.60 -0.99
N TYR A 83 -11.91 -3.35 -1.74
CA TYR A 83 -11.53 -3.04 -3.12
C TYR A 83 -11.69 -4.29 -3.98
N ASN A 84 -12.32 -4.15 -5.14
CA ASN A 84 -12.68 -5.29 -6.00
C ASN A 84 -11.78 -5.49 -7.21
N ASP A 85 -11.21 -4.42 -7.73
CA ASP A 85 -10.41 -4.46 -8.94
C ASP A 85 -8.97 -4.90 -8.65
N LYS A 86 -8.12 -4.95 -9.68
CA LYS A 86 -6.73 -5.44 -9.56
C LYS A 86 -5.92 -4.54 -8.62
N PHE A 87 -5.19 -5.15 -7.70
CA PHE A 87 -4.32 -4.41 -6.79
C PHE A 87 -3.08 -5.20 -6.34
N ILE A 88 -2.03 -4.48 -6.00
CA ILE A 88 -0.87 -4.99 -5.27
C ILE A 88 -0.83 -4.44 -3.84
N LEU A 89 -0.20 -5.19 -2.95
CA LEU A 89 -0.10 -4.85 -1.53
C LEU A 89 1.35 -4.89 -1.07
N THR A 90 1.85 -3.79 -0.50
CA THR A 90 3.10 -3.81 0.28
C THR A 90 2.81 -4.15 1.73
N VAL A 91 3.57 -5.09 2.28
CA VAL A 91 3.53 -5.48 3.70
C VAL A 91 4.87 -5.13 4.33
N HIS A 92 4.84 -4.19 5.27
CA HIS A 92 6.01 -3.76 6.05
C HIS A 92 6.27 -4.68 7.25
N ASP A 93 5.21 -5.04 7.98
CA ASP A 93 5.25 -5.97 9.10
C ASP A 93 3.85 -6.54 9.39
N LEU A 94 3.81 -7.54 10.27
CA LEU A 94 2.58 -8.10 10.84
C LEU A 94 2.50 -7.81 12.36
N ILE A 95 3.10 -6.70 12.84
CA ILE A 95 3.24 -6.43 14.28
C ILE A 95 1.88 -6.32 15.00
N TRP A 96 0.87 -5.83 14.27
CA TRP A 96 -0.52 -5.72 14.72
C TRP A 96 -1.17 -7.07 15.06
N GLN A 97 -0.58 -8.20 14.64
CA GLN A 97 -1.01 -9.54 15.04
C GLN A 97 -0.36 -9.99 16.35
N LYS A 98 0.92 -9.63 16.53
CA LYS A 98 1.78 -10.13 17.60
C LYS A 98 1.51 -9.43 18.93
N PHE A 99 1.20 -8.13 18.91
CA PHE A 99 0.99 -7.36 20.14
C PHE A 99 -0.48 -7.01 20.38
N PRO A 100 -1.08 -7.42 21.50
CA PRO A 100 -2.44 -7.08 21.87
C PRO A 100 -2.49 -5.64 22.40
N ILE A 101 -2.62 -4.66 21.51
CA ILE A 101 -2.78 -3.24 21.89
C ILE A 101 -4.25 -2.98 22.26
N PHE A 102 -4.78 -3.68 23.27
CA PHE A 102 -6.05 -3.40 23.96
C PHE A 102 -7.41 -3.85 23.35
N TRP A 103 -7.52 -4.35 22.11
CA TRP A 103 -8.85 -4.71 21.55
C TRP A 103 -8.87 -6.00 20.71
N PHE A 104 -9.24 -7.13 21.32
CA PHE A 104 -9.33 -8.45 20.65
C PHE A 104 -10.22 -8.43 19.40
N VAL A 105 -11.41 -7.82 19.50
CA VAL A 105 -12.37 -7.72 18.38
C VAL A 105 -11.76 -6.96 17.20
N LYS A 106 -11.10 -5.83 17.46
CA LYS A 106 -10.46 -5.02 16.43
C LYS A 106 -9.33 -5.78 15.73
N ARG A 107 -8.53 -6.55 16.49
CA ARG A 107 -7.50 -7.43 15.94
C ARG A 107 -8.11 -8.52 15.04
N LEU A 108 -9.22 -9.13 15.46
CA LEU A 108 -9.91 -10.15 14.67
C LEU A 108 -10.43 -9.57 13.35
N ILE A 109 -11.04 -8.39 13.41
CA ILE A 109 -11.51 -7.65 12.22
C ILE A 109 -10.34 -7.39 11.26
N TYR A 110 -9.23 -6.81 11.75
CA TYR A 110 -8.05 -6.56 10.91
C TYR A 110 -7.45 -7.84 10.33
N LYS A 111 -7.44 -8.93 11.11
CA LYS A 111 -6.98 -10.24 10.61
C LYS A 111 -7.84 -10.75 9.47
N ILE A 112 -9.17 -10.60 9.55
CA ILE A 112 -10.10 -10.99 8.49
C ILE A 112 -9.87 -10.13 7.23
N PHE A 113 -9.87 -8.80 7.36
CA PHE A 113 -9.66 -7.90 6.21
C PHE A 113 -8.30 -8.12 5.54
N PHE A 114 -7.24 -8.28 6.33
CA PHE A 114 -5.92 -8.54 5.80
C PHE A 114 -5.84 -9.90 5.11
N ASN A 115 -6.43 -10.96 5.67
CA ASN A 115 -6.52 -12.28 5.04
C ASN A 115 -7.25 -12.23 3.69
N LEU A 116 -8.33 -11.45 3.60
CA LEU A 116 -9.02 -11.23 2.33
C LEU A 116 -8.12 -10.49 1.34
N ALA A 117 -7.41 -9.46 1.78
CA ALA A 117 -6.56 -8.66 0.91
C ALA A 117 -5.35 -9.43 0.35
N ILE A 118 -4.65 -10.21 1.18
CA ILE A 118 -3.54 -11.06 0.71
C ILE A 118 -4.03 -12.14 -0.26
N LYS A 119 -5.25 -12.66 -0.08
CA LYS A 119 -5.82 -13.66 -1.00
C LYS A 119 -6.25 -13.04 -2.31
N LYS A 120 -6.73 -11.79 -2.29
CA LYS A 120 -7.30 -11.11 -3.45
C LYS A 120 -6.31 -10.30 -4.29
N SER A 121 -5.23 -9.81 -3.70
CA SER A 121 -4.19 -9.06 -4.44
C SER A 121 -3.67 -9.82 -5.66
N GLU A 122 -3.08 -9.14 -6.63
CA GLU A 122 -2.37 -9.77 -7.75
C GLU A 122 -0.97 -10.23 -7.30
N LYS A 123 -0.27 -9.34 -6.60
CA LYS A 123 1.04 -9.57 -5.99
C LYS A 123 1.14 -8.92 -4.63
N ILE A 124 2.00 -9.48 -3.80
CA ILE A 124 2.35 -8.94 -2.48
C ILE A 124 3.83 -8.59 -2.50
N ILE A 125 4.15 -7.35 -2.17
CA ILE A 125 5.51 -6.90 -1.94
C ILE A 125 5.82 -7.08 -0.46
N ALA A 126 6.72 -8.01 -0.13
CA ALA A 126 7.27 -8.14 1.21
C ALA A 126 8.58 -7.37 1.30
N VAL A 127 8.73 -6.53 2.32
CA VAL A 127 9.94 -5.68 2.47
C VAL A 127 11.20 -6.43 2.89
N SER A 128 11.08 -7.71 3.22
CA SER A 128 12.20 -8.59 3.54
C SER A 128 11.80 -10.07 3.42
N ASN A 129 12.80 -10.95 3.37
CA ASN A 129 12.57 -12.39 3.49
C ASN A 129 11.87 -12.74 4.82
N TYR A 130 12.20 -12.06 5.92
CA TYR A 130 11.52 -12.29 7.19
C TYR A 130 10.01 -12.03 7.08
N VAL A 131 9.60 -10.94 6.44
CA VAL A 131 8.17 -10.61 6.26
C VAL A 131 7.49 -11.62 5.33
N LYS A 132 8.17 -12.06 4.26
CA LYS A 132 7.66 -13.13 3.39
C LYS A 132 7.38 -14.41 4.18
N GLU A 133 8.34 -14.87 4.97
CA GLU A 133 8.17 -16.06 5.81
C GLU A 133 7.08 -15.86 6.87
N ASP A 134 6.98 -14.65 7.45
CA ASP A 134 5.93 -14.34 8.41
C ASP A 134 4.53 -14.41 7.79
N ILE A 135 4.37 -13.95 6.54
CA ILE A 135 3.12 -14.09 5.79
C ILE A 135 2.82 -15.58 5.55
N LEU A 136 3.77 -16.36 5.04
CA LEU A 136 3.57 -17.77 4.71
C LEU A 136 3.24 -18.63 5.94
N ARG A 137 3.84 -18.32 7.11
CA ARG A 137 3.53 -19.01 8.37
C ARG A 137 2.11 -18.73 8.87
N ASN A 138 1.62 -17.51 8.70
CA ASN A 138 0.33 -17.09 9.24
C ASN A 138 -0.83 -17.26 8.25
N TYR A 139 -0.53 -17.39 6.95
CA TYR A 139 -1.53 -17.37 5.89
C TYR A 139 -1.22 -18.37 4.77
N LYS A 140 -2.24 -19.16 4.41
CA LYS A 140 -2.19 -20.10 3.29
C LYS A 140 -2.39 -19.37 1.97
N ILE A 141 -1.29 -19.00 1.30
CA ILE A 141 -1.27 -18.38 -0.04
C ILE A 141 -0.12 -18.96 -0.88
N ASN A 142 -0.22 -18.87 -2.22
CA ASN A 142 0.86 -19.29 -3.12
C ASN A 142 2.12 -18.42 -2.87
N PRO A 143 3.29 -19.00 -2.55
CA PRO A 143 4.54 -18.26 -2.39
C PRO A 143 4.95 -17.40 -3.59
N GLU A 144 4.60 -17.80 -4.82
CA GLU A 144 4.90 -17.07 -6.06
C GLU A 144 4.16 -15.71 -6.15
N LYS A 145 3.15 -15.53 -5.31
CA LYS A 145 2.43 -14.26 -5.16
C LYS A 145 3.27 -13.21 -4.44
N ILE A 146 4.24 -13.64 -3.63
CA ILE A 146 5.06 -12.77 -2.80
C ILE A 146 6.38 -12.48 -3.50
N VAL A 147 6.62 -11.22 -3.81
CA VAL A 147 7.89 -10.70 -4.30
C VAL A 147 8.58 -9.98 -3.16
N VAL A 148 9.86 -10.26 -2.93
CA VAL A 148 10.65 -9.55 -1.93
C VAL A 148 11.31 -8.35 -2.59
N ILE A 149 10.98 -7.15 -2.12
CA ILE A 149 11.60 -5.90 -2.54
C ILE A 149 12.00 -5.16 -1.29
N TYR A 150 13.31 -5.04 -1.05
CA TYR A 150 13.85 -4.38 0.12
C TYR A 150 13.53 -2.89 0.11
N GLU A 151 13.35 -2.31 1.30
CA GLU A 151 13.22 -0.86 1.44
C GLU A 151 14.54 -0.16 1.08
N GLY A 152 14.42 1.00 0.43
CA GLY A 152 15.56 1.84 0.09
C GLY A 152 15.99 2.75 1.23
N VAL A 153 17.17 3.34 1.08
CA VAL A 153 17.69 4.43 1.90
C VAL A 153 17.86 5.68 1.03
N SER A 154 17.62 6.87 1.60
CA SER A 154 17.64 8.16 0.92
C SER A 154 18.36 9.20 1.77
#